data_AF-A0A506V8C2-F1
#
_entry.id   AF-A0A506V8C2-F1
#
_cell.length_a   1.000
_cell.length_b   1.000
_cell.length_c   1.000
_cell.angle_alpha   90.00
_cell.angle_beta   90.00
_cell.angle_gamma   90.00
#
_symmetry.space_group_name_H-M   'P 1'
#
loop_
_entity.id
_entity.type
_entity.pdbx_description
1 polymer ?
#
loop_
_entity_poly.entity_id
_entity_poly.type
_entity_poly.pdbx_seq_one_letter_code
_entity_poly.pdbx_strand_id
1 'polypeptide(L)'
;MKKIPPFQLIPHPLTKKAEALPKFKKAPEPIGSRHKLGGTPDFIQGGIWPDCPECGEQMTFYAQLDSINDNYCIADCGMIYVFVCLDCIEVQSFIEFY
;
A
#
# COMPACT_ATOMS: atom_id res chain seq x y z
N MET A 1 7.09 5.01 -17.88
CA MET A 1 7.01 4.85 -16.41
C MET A 1 8.38 4.59 -15.77
N LYS A 2 8.78 5.36 -14.74
CA LYS A 2 10.00 5.10 -13.95
C LYS A 2 9.75 3.95 -12.96
N LYS A 3 10.76 3.13 -12.64
CA LYS A 3 10.63 2.06 -11.64
C LYS A 3 11.42 2.41 -10.38
N ILE A 4 10.73 2.43 -9.25
CA ILE A 4 11.36 2.62 -7.93
C ILE A 4 11.80 1.23 -7.43
N PRO A 5 13.05 1.04 -6.96
CA PRO A 5 13.44 -0.21 -6.30
C PRO A 5 12.56 -0.50 -5.07
N PRO A 6 12.34 -1.78 -4.69
CA PRO A 6 11.51 -2.09 -3.53
C PRO A 6 12.19 -1.72 -2.22
N PHE A 7 11.45 -1.06 -1.33
CA PHE A 7 11.84 -0.79 0.06
C PHE A 7 10.74 -1.31 1.00
N GLN A 8 11.10 -2.16 1.96
CA GLN A 8 10.17 -2.53 3.02
C GLN A 8 9.92 -1.33 3.93
N LEU A 9 8.66 -1.04 4.22
CA LEU A 9 8.28 -0.03 5.21
C LEU A 9 7.92 -0.72 6.52
N ILE A 10 8.61 -0.34 7.59
CA ILE A 10 8.33 -0.86 8.94
C ILE A 10 7.74 0.29 9.75
N PRO A 11 6.45 0.25 10.11
CA PRO A 11 5.83 1.29 10.93
C PRO A 11 6.54 1.39 12.29
N HIS A 12 7.17 2.54 12.55
CA HIS A 12 7.77 2.85 13.85
C HIS A 12 6.77 3.64 14.71
N PRO A 13 6.39 3.16 15.91
CA PRO A 13 5.40 3.84 16.73
C PRO A 13 5.96 5.15 17.29
N LEU A 14 5.28 6.27 17.02
CA LEU A 14 5.66 7.59 17.52
C LEU A 14 5.03 7.94 18.88
N THR A 15 4.13 7.10 19.38
CA THR A 15 3.44 7.31 20.67
C THR A 15 3.32 6.00 21.43
N LYS A 16 3.20 6.10 22.77
CA LYS A 16 2.91 4.94 23.63
C LYS A 16 1.61 4.25 23.26
N LYS A 17 0.61 5.00 22.79
CA LYS A 17 -0.65 4.44 22.29
C LYS A 17 -0.43 3.58 21.05
N ALA A 18 0.37 4.05 20.09
CA ALA A 18 0.69 3.29 18.88
C ALA A 18 1.55 2.05 19.21
N GLU A 19 2.52 2.18 20.11
CA GLU A 19 3.36 1.07 20.59
C GLU A 19 2.54 -0.02 21.29
N ALA A 20 1.50 0.37 22.02
CA ALA A 20 0.61 -0.56 22.74
C ALA A 20 -0.49 -1.18 21.86
N LEU A 21 -0.53 -0.90 20.56
CA LEU A 21 -1.53 -1.52 19.67
C LEU A 21 -1.29 -3.03 19.59
N PRO A 22 -2.35 -3.85 19.75
CA PRO A 22 -2.20 -5.29 19.57
C PRO A 22 -1.96 -5.61 18.09
N LYS A 23 -1.29 -6.74 17.84
CA LYS A 23 -1.27 -7.37 16.52
C LYS A 23 -2.65 -7.92 16.17
N PHE A 24 -2.83 -8.34 14.91
CA PHE A 24 -4.01 -9.09 14.50
C PHE A 24 -4.22 -10.34 15.35
N LYS A 25 -5.46 -10.59 15.78
CA LYS A 25 -5.81 -11.78 16.58
C LYS A 25 -5.88 -13.06 15.76
N LYS A 26 -6.31 -12.96 14.49
CA LYS A 26 -6.64 -14.13 13.66
C LYS A 26 -6.02 -14.09 12.26
N ALA A 27 -5.70 -12.91 11.74
CA ALA A 27 -5.15 -12.78 10.41
C ALA A 27 -3.78 -13.48 10.34
N PRO A 28 -3.52 -14.34 9.34
CA PRO A 28 -2.23 -14.97 9.18
C PRO A 28 -1.16 -13.96 8.73
N GLU A 29 0.10 -14.27 9.02
CA GLU A 29 1.22 -13.61 8.35
C GLU A 29 1.08 -13.78 6.81
N PRO A 30 1.42 -12.76 6.00
CA PRO A 30 2.12 -11.53 6.38
C PRO A 30 1.22 -10.31 6.69
N ILE A 31 -0.09 -10.47 6.96
CA ILE A 31 -1.02 -9.35 7.16
C ILE A 31 -0.55 -8.44 8.31
N GLY A 32 -0.43 -7.14 8.03
CA GLY A 32 0.13 -6.14 8.95
C GLY A 32 1.59 -5.78 8.68
N SER A 33 2.26 -6.50 7.77
CA SER A 33 3.68 -6.32 7.47
C SER A 33 3.97 -6.11 5.98
N ARG A 34 2.94 -6.02 5.14
CA ARG A 34 3.08 -5.93 3.67
C ARG A 34 3.31 -4.50 3.16
N HIS A 35 3.62 -3.54 4.03
CA HIS A 35 3.90 -2.16 3.59
C HIS A 35 5.22 -2.11 2.79
N LYS A 36 5.20 -1.48 1.62
CA LYS A 36 6.42 -1.23 0.84
C LYS A 36 6.32 -0.01 -0.06
N LEU A 37 7.47 0.57 -0.41
CA LEU A 37 7.64 1.51 -1.51
C LEU A 37 8.23 0.79 -2.71
N GLY A 38 7.83 1.19 -3.92
CA GLY A 38 8.40 0.69 -5.17
C GLY A 38 8.32 -0.83 -5.36
N GLY A 39 9.03 -1.33 -6.36
CA GLY A 39 8.91 -2.70 -6.84
C GLY A 39 7.63 -2.91 -7.66
N THR A 40 7.02 -4.08 -7.50
CA THR A 40 5.74 -4.45 -8.12
C THR A 40 4.68 -4.54 -7.01
N PRO A 41 3.47 -4.00 -7.18
CA PRO A 41 2.39 -4.17 -6.20
C PRO A 41 2.04 -5.65 -5.99
N ASP A 42 1.76 -6.03 -4.74
CA ASP A 42 1.24 -7.36 -4.42
C ASP A 42 -0.30 -7.35 -4.45
N PHE A 43 -0.89 -7.21 -5.63
CA PHE A 43 -2.35 -7.12 -5.77
C PHE A 43 -3.07 -8.31 -5.14
N ILE A 44 -4.20 -8.04 -4.49
CA ILE A 44 -5.09 -9.04 -3.90
C ILE A 44 -6.11 -9.51 -4.94
N GLN A 45 -6.67 -8.59 -5.75
CA GLN A 45 -7.77 -8.85 -6.68
C GLN A 45 -7.34 -8.74 -8.16
N GLY A 46 -6.04 -8.84 -8.42
CA GLY A 46 -5.48 -8.79 -9.77
C GLY A 46 -5.30 -7.39 -10.36
N GLY A 47 -5.39 -6.36 -9.51
CA GLY A 47 -5.32 -4.91 -9.74
C GLY A 47 -4.91 -4.35 -11.10
N ILE A 48 -5.53 -3.23 -11.45
CA ILE A 48 -5.25 -2.51 -12.67
C ILE A 48 -4.10 -1.53 -12.43
N TRP A 49 -3.16 -1.50 -13.36
CA TRP A 49 -2.14 -0.48 -13.38
C TRP A 49 -2.71 0.80 -14.01
N PRO A 50 -2.85 1.92 -13.26
CA PRO A 50 -3.50 3.12 -13.80
C PRO A 50 -2.60 3.89 -14.76
N ASP A 51 -3.24 4.48 -15.78
CA ASP A 51 -2.64 5.48 -16.66
C ASP A 51 -2.94 6.88 -16.12
N CYS A 52 -2.00 7.82 -16.31
CA CYS A 52 -2.14 9.20 -15.87
C CYS A 52 -3.31 9.88 -16.61
N PRO A 53 -4.25 10.55 -15.92
CA PRO A 53 -5.38 11.20 -16.58
C PRO A 53 -4.98 12.39 -17.45
N GLU A 54 -3.80 12.98 -17.21
CA GLU A 54 -3.31 14.14 -17.97
C GLU A 54 -2.55 13.74 -19.24
N CYS A 55 -1.55 12.87 -19.11
CA CYS A 55 -0.65 12.52 -20.22
C CYS A 55 -0.92 11.14 -20.84
N GLY A 56 -1.81 10.33 -20.25
CA GLY A 56 -2.13 8.99 -20.73
C GLY A 56 -1.04 7.94 -20.50
N GLU A 57 0.10 8.31 -19.94
CA GLU A 57 1.21 7.39 -19.67
C GLU A 57 0.97 6.57 -18.40
N GLN A 58 1.42 5.32 -18.42
CA GLN A 58 1.32 4.41 -17.27
C GLN A 58 2.06 4.97 -16.03
N MET A 59 1.38 5.04 -14.88
CA MET A 59 1.86 5.73 -13.68
C MET A 59 2.86 4.90 -12.85
N THR A 60 3.81 5.51 -12.15
CA THR A 60 4.79 4.75 -11.34
C THR A 60 4.17 4.19 -10.07
N PHE A 61 4.29 2.88 -9.82
CA PHE A 61 3.93 2.31 -8.52
C PHE A 61 4.82 2.92 -7.43
N TYR A 62 4.20 3.60 -6.48
CA TYR A 62 4.89 4.34 -5.44
C TYR A 62 4.90 3.56 -4.13
N ALA A 63 3.75 3.07 -3.69
CA ALA A 63 3.62 2.38 -2.41
C ALA A 63 2.43 1.43 -2.37
N GLN A 64 2.52 0.41 -1.51
CA GLN A 64 1.33 -0.23 -0.94
C GLN A 64 1.37 -0.10 0.58
N LEU A 65 0.19 0.11 1.17
CA LEU A 65 0.01 0.28 2.60
C LEU A 65 -1.00 -0.75 3.11
N ASP A 66 -0.55 -1.58 4.04
CA ASP A 66 -1.32 -2.65 4.65
C ASP A 66 -2.25 -2.14 5.77
N SER A 67 -3.21 -2.99 6.12
CA SER A 67 -3.96 -2.91 7.36
C SER A 67 -3.01 -3.00 8.57
N ILE A 68 -3.34 -2.33 9.69
CA ILE A 68 -2.42 -2.22 10.83
C ILE A 68 -2.70 -3.27 11.92
N ASN A 69 -3.97 -3.41 12.30
CA ASN A 69 -4.47 -4.43 13.23
C ASN A 69 -6.01 -4.55 13.16
N ASP A 70 -6.63 -5.34 14.04
CA ASP A 70 -8.08 -5.54 14.06
C ASP A 70 -8.90 -4.24 14.23
N ASN A 71 -8.34 -3.20 14.86
CA ASN A 71 -9.02 -1.91 15.04
C ASN A 71 -8.87 -0.98 13.83
N TYR A 72 -7.80 -1.18 13.06
CA TYR A 72 -7.42 -0.38 11.90
C TYR A 72 -7.18 -1.30 10.71
N CYS A 73 -8.22 -2.09 10.41
CA CYS A 73 -8.25 -3.06 9.34
C CYS A 73 -8.95 -2.46 8.12
N ILE A 74 -8.30 -2.49 6.96
CA ILE A 74 -8.90 -2.05 5.69
C ILE A 74 -9.79 -3.19 5.19
N ALA A 75 -11.10 -3.10 5.44
CA ALA A 75 -12.05 -4.15 5.07
C ALA A 75 -11.56 -5.55 5.53
N ASP A 76 -11.56 -6.55 4.65
CA ASP A 76 -11.04 -7.89 4.94
C ASP A 76 -9.53 -7.98 4.69
N CYS A 77 -8.74 -7.43 5.63
CA CYS A 77 -7.27 -7.42 5.58
C CYS A 77 -6.70 -6.90 4.25
N GLY A 78 -7.27 -5.79 3.77
CA GLY A 78 -6.93 -5.15 2.51
C GLY A 78 -5.68 -4.29 2.56
N MET A 79 -5.33 -3.76 1.39
CA MET A 79 -4.20 -2.87 1.14
C MET A 79 -4.62 -1.71 0.24
N ILE A 80 -4.03 -0.53 0.50
CA ILE A 80 -4.08 0.62 -0.39
C ILE A 80 -2.89 0.52 -1.34
N TYR A 81 -3.09 0.78 -2.62
CA TYR A 81 -2.02 0.93 -3.61
C TYR A 81 -1.98 2.39 -4.09
N VAL A 82 -0.79 2.95 -4.23
CA VAL A 82 -0.56 4.34 -4.61
C VAL A 82 0.33 4.37 -5.84
N PHE A 83 -0.11 5.10 -6.85
CA PHE A 83 0.58 5.31 -8.12
C PHE A 83 0.75 6.79 -8.38
N VAL A 84 1.91 7.18 -8.90
CA VAL A 84 2.28 8.57 -9.14
C VAL A 84 2.81 8.76 -10.56
N CYS A 85 2.26 9.73 -11.29
CA CYS A 85 2.89 10.22 -12.50
C CYS A 85 3.92 11.27 -12.09
N LEU A 86 5.21 10.92 -12.13
CA LEU A 86 6.28 11.81 -11.66
C LEU A 86 6.52 13.04 -12.55
N ASP A 87 6.01 13.02 -13.78
CA ASP A 87 6.19 14.11 -14.72
C ASP A 87 5.01 15.11 -14.67
N CYS A 88 3.78 14.61 -14.43
CA CYS A 88 2.57 15.43 -14.24
C CYS A 88 2.27 15.79 -12.78
N ILE A 89 2.91 15.12 -11.82
CA ILE A 89 2.63 15.26 -10.37
C ILE A 89 1.19 14.81 -10.01
N GLU A 90 0.66 13.86 -10.76
CA GLU A 90 -0.66 13.26 -10.53
C GLU A 90 -0.57 12.00 -9.67
N VAL A 91 -1.62 11.74 -8.88
CA VAL A 91 -1.71 10.58 -7.98
C VAL A 91 -3.02 9.83 -8.20
N GLN A 92 -2.92 8.51 -8.28
CA GLN A 92 -4.07 7.62 -8.20
C GLN A 92 -3.86 6.59 -7.10
N SER A 93 -4.93 6.27 -6.37
CA SER A 93 -4.90 5.24 -5.34
C SER A 93 -6.22 4.50 -5.24
N PHE A 94 -6.13 3.22 -4.91
CA PHE A 94 -7.29 2.36 -4.71
C PHE A 94 -7.02 1.32 -3.63
N ILE A 95 -8.09 0.69 -3.15
CA ILE A 95 -8.05 -0.35 -2.12
C ILE A 95 -8.43 -1.68 -2.76
N GLU A 96 -7.73 -2.75 -2.40
CA GLU A 96 -8.19 -4.13 -2.60
C GLU A 96 -8.19 -4.88 -1.27
N PHE A 97 -9.01 -5.93 -1.15
CA PHE A 97 -9.16 -6.76 0.04
C PHE A 97 -9.59 -8.18 -0.36
N TYR A 98 -9.51 -9.13 0.59
CA TYR A 98 -9.80 -10.55 0.34
C TYR A 98 -11.30 -10.86 0.18
#